data_AF-H3GFU3-F1
#
_entry.id   AF-H3GFU3-F1
#
_cell.length_a   1.000
_cell.length_b   1.000
_cell.length_c   1.000
_cell.angle_alpha   90.00
_cell.angle_beta   90.00
_cell.angle_gamma   90.00
#
_symmetry.space_group_name_H-M   'P 1'
#
loop_
_entity.id
_entity.type
_entity.pdbx_description
1 polymer ?
#
loop_
_entity_poly.entity_id
_entity_poly.type
_entity_poly.pdbx_seq_one_letter_code
_entity_poly.pdbx_strand_id
1 'polypeptide(L)'
;MRAYVVICAALVAIATVQGQKTVQDQETLQGTVQDQETTKPAVKYIDYSSLKKFTRAPSVEQTSSGSSSGSQNQQPTVPLVPHTTRPDPRATPTPSPELTLPPTPAPTPAPTPPPVPFELKWIGHDEVKPFPQPEPVTISDKAGVKFKPQIQIRTGCNPYPAVNEFGEVGGGLKTSGKSRGNCAGSGHGSQVYGRSTWHNQVWAIMYSWYFPKDSPSPGMGHRHDWEHAVVFIDNPDVPEPKILGCSVSSHDGYKKYNPCPPWVIDGTSLKVRYKHSWPINHDLDTTGDGGIFQDLIMWGQMTDNARRALNEANFGSANTPMNDGNFYSKVEKSWPF
;
A
#
# COMPACT_ATOMS: atom_id res chain seq x y z
N MET A 1 28.70 41.13 62.22
CA MET A 1 29.07 40.53 63.53
C MET A 1 28.22 39.27 63.67
N ARG A 2 28.80 38.08 63.89
CA ARG A 2 28.73 37.27 65.14
C ARG A 2 27.30 37.15 65.73
N ALA A 3 26.76 35.97 66.06
CA ALA A 3 27.41 34.68 66.39
C ALA A 3 26.71 33.41 65.81
N TYR A 4 27.18 32.24 66.23
CA TYR A 4 26.86 30.86 65.78
C TYR A 4 25.79 30.15 66.66
N VAL A 5 25.65 28.81 66.49
CA VAL A 5 25.09 27.78 67.44
C VAL A 5 23.59 27.49 67.24
N VAL A 6 23.05 26.26 67.11
CA VAL A 6 23.52 24.86 67.32
C VAL A 6 23.29 23.97 66.05
N ILE A 7 23.98 22.83 65.94
CA ILE A 7 23.66 21.72 64.99
C ILE A 7 22.93 20.59 65.73
N CYS A 8 21.81 20.08 65.18
CA CYS A 8 21.23 18.80 65.58
C CYS A 8 21.10 17.87 64.37
N ALA A 9 21.78 16.73 64.40
CA ALA A 9 21.67 15.67 63.40
C ALA A 9 20.86 14.49 63.96
N ALA A 10 20.03 13.87 63.13
CA ALA A 10 19.31 12.64 63.46
C ALA A 10 19.67 11.55 62.44
N LEU A 11 20.45 10.57 62.86
CA LEU A 11 20.78 9.39 62.05
C LEU A 11 19.64 8.38 62.15
N VAL A 12 19.08 7.97 61.00
CA VAL A 12 18.19 6.80 60.92
C VAL A 12 19.01 5.63 60.37
N ALA A 13 19.36 4.70 61.26
CA ALA A 13 19.97 3.43 60.86
C ALA A 13 18.88 2.45 60.41
N ILE A 14 19.00 1.91 59.20
CA ILE A 14 18.18 0.79 58.72
C ILE A 14 19.04 -0.46 58.74
N ALA A 15 18.68 -1.44 59.57
CA ALA A 15 19.44 -2.67 59.74
C ALA A 15 19.20 -3.65 58.58
N THR A 16 20.28 -4.11 57.94
CA THR A 16 20.24 -5.20 56.96
C THR A 16 20.23 -6.56 57.67
N VAL A 17 19.10 -7.28 57.61
CA VAL A 17 19.03 -8.66 58.10
C VAL A 17 19.77 -9.60 57.13
N GLN A 18 20.79 -10.28 57.62
CA GLN A 18 21.50 -11.33 56.86
C GLN A 18 20.74 -12.66 56.97
N GLY A 19 20.45 -13.28 55.83
CA GLY A 19 19.92 -14.64 55.77
C GLY A 19 20.99 -15.62 55.29
N GLN A 20 21.51 -16.47 56.19
CA GLN A 20 22.38 -17.58 55.77
C GLN A 20 21.55 -18.67 55.09
N LYS A 21 22.08 -19.23 53.99
CA LYS A 21 21.86 -20.63 53.60
C LYS A 21 23.20 -21.28 53.30
N THR A 22 23.32 -22.54 53.70
CA THR A 22 24.54 -23.33 53.67
C THR A 22 24.86 -23.88 52.27
N VAL A 23 26.14 -24.18 52.05
CA VAL A 23 26.66 -24.90 50.89
C VAL A 23 26.69 -26.40 51.22
N GLN A 24 26.25 -27.24 50.29
CA GLN A 24 26.58 -28.66 50.02
C GLN A 24 25.54 -29.16 48.98
N ASP A 25 25.84 -30.01 47.99
CA ASP A 25 27.10 -30.62 47.55
C ASP A 25 27.26 -30.49 46.02
N GLN A 26 28.46 -30.76 45.50
CA GLN A 26 28.77 -30.81 44.07
C GLN A 26 29.34 -32.19 43.72
N GLU A 27 28.57 -33.02 43.03
CA GLU A 27 29.03 -34.33 42.54
C GLU A 27 28.95 -34.43 41.01
N THR A 28 29.85 -35.22 40.42
CA THR A 28 30.15 -35.20 38.98
C THR A 28 29.64 -36.48 38.31
N LEU A 29 28.94 -36.34 37.18
CA LEU A 29 28.59 -37.48 36.34
C LEU A 29 28.81 -37.15 34.85
N GLN A 30 29.75 -37.88 34.25
CA GLN A 30 29.99 -37.87 32.80
C GLN A 30 28.96 -38.78 32.11
N GLY A 31 28.44 -38.34 30.95
CA GLY A 31 27.48 -39.13 30.16
C GLY A 31 27.62 -38.85 28.67
N THR A 32 28.36 -39.70 27.97
CA THR A 32 28.57 -39.62 26.51
C THR A 32 27.50 -40.38 25.73
N VAL A 33 26.68 -39.69 24.93
CA VAL A 33 25.84 -40.33 23.90
C VAL A 33 25.81 -39.50 22.62
N GLN A 34 26.55 -40.00 21.61
CA GLN A 34 26.32 -40.00 20.16
C GLN A 34 25.67 -38.79 19.45
N ASP A 35 26.38 -38.32 18.41
CA ASP A 35 25.78 -37.55 17.30
C ASP A 35 24.66 -38.33 16.60
N GLN A 36 23.57 -37.64 16.24
CA GLN A 36 22.63 -38.12 15.24
C GLN A 36 22.72 -37.27 13.97
N GLU A 37 23.43 -37.80 12.96
CA GLU A 37 23.47 -37.23 11.62
C GLU A 37 22.09 -37.32 10.95
N THR A 38 21.33 -36.23 10.97
CA THR A 38 20.00 -36.20 10.37
C THR A 38 20.10 -35.95 8.88
N THR A 39 19.96 -37.01 8.07
CA THR A 39 20.10 -36.96 6.61
C THR A 39 19.08 -36.03 5.94
N LYS A 40 19.58 -35.08 5.14
CA LYS A 40 18.74 -34.20 4.31
C LYS A 40 18.15 -34.98 3.12
N PRO A 41 16.87 -34.80 2.77
CA PRO A 41 16.31 -35.37 1.55
C PRO A 41 16.94 -34.70 0.31
N ALA A 42 17.31 -35.48 -0.69
CA ALA A 42 17.91 -34.98 -1.92
C ALA A 42 16.88 -34.27 -2.82
N VAL A 43 17.08 -32.97 -3.05
CA VAL A 43 16.26 -32.19 -3.99
C VAL A 43 16.60 -32.60 -5.43
N LYS A 44 15.67 -33.28 -6.10
CA LYS A 44 15.76 -33.55 -7.54
C LYS A 44 15.44 -32.27 -8.32
N TYR A 45 16.45 -31.67 -8.91
CA TYR A 45 16.25 -30.61 -9.91
C TYR A 45 15.59 -31.19 -11.18
N ILE A 46 14.61 -30.47 -11.73
CA ILE A 46 14.09 -30.71 -13.07
C ILE A 46 14.95 -29.91 -14.04
N ASP A 47 15.54 -30.57 -15.04
CA ASP A 47 16.27 -29.88 -16.10
C ASP A 47 15.30 -29.38 -17.18
N TYR A 48 15.31 -28.06 -17.39
CA TYR A 48 14.50 -27.36 -18.39
C TYR A 48 15.27 -27.05 -19.69
N SER A 49 16.48 -27.60 -19.88
CA SER A 49 17.30 -27.43 -21.09
C SER A 49 16.56 -27.76 -22.40
N SER A 50 15.56 -28.64 -22.33
CA SER A 50 14.71 -29.09 -23.44
C SER A 50 13.75 -28.02 -24.00
N LEU A 51 13.39 -26.99 -23.23
CA LEU A 51 12.38 -26.00 -23.63
C LEU A 51 12.85 -25.04 -24.75
N LYS A 52 14.15 -24.98 -25.07
CA LYS A 52 14.72 -24.08 -26.09
C LYS A 52 14.37 -24.43 -27.56
N LYS A 53 13.42 -25.35 -27.81
CA LYS A 53 13.07 -25.83 -29.16
C LYS A 53 11.74 -25.30 -29.73
N PHE A 54 10.98 -24.49 -28.99
CA PHE A 54 9.65 -24.03 -29.40
C PHE A 54 9.49 -22.50 -29.45
N THR A 55 10.40 -21.82 -30.14
CA THR A 55 10.22 -20.42 -30.57
C THR A 55 10.63 -20.24 -32.03
N ARG A 56 9.64 -20.19 -32.94
CA ARG A 56 9.81 -19.73 -34.32
C ARG A 56 8.98 -18.46 -34.52
N ALA A 57 9.65 -17.34 -34.78
CA ALA A 57 8.97 -16.11 -35.17
C ALA A 57 8.36 -16.22 -36.57
N PRO A 58 7.24 -15.54 -36.86
CA PRO A 58 6.71 -15.43 -38.21
C PRO A 58 7.59 -14.48 -39.04
N SER A 59 7.94 -14.89 -40.27
CA SER A 59 8.52 -13.98 -41.26
C SER A 59 7.41 -13.11 -41.86
N VAL A 60 7.68 -11.82 -42.01
CA VAL A 60 6.85 -10.90 -42.80
C VAL A 60 7.46 -10.80 -44.20
N GLU A 61 6.72 -11.16 -45.24
CA GLU A 61 7.13 -10.88 -46.63
C GLU A 61 6.86 -9.41 -46.97
N GLN A 62 7.81 -8.80 -47.68
CA GLN A 62 7.74 -7.39 -48.06
C GLN A 62 6.92 -7.20 -49.33
N THR A 63 6.00 -6.23 -49.32
CA THR A 63 5.41 -5.69 -50.55
C THR A 63 6.40 -4.74 -51.23
N SER A 64 6.53 -4.86 -52.54
CA SER A 64 7.27 -3.90 -53.37
C SER A 64 6.49 -3.61 -54.66
N SER A 65 6.48 -2.34 -55.06
CA SER A 65 5.72 -1.84 -56.21
C SER A 65 6.62 -1.66 -57.43
N GLY A 66 6.13 -2.05 -58.62
CA GLY A 66 6.76 -1.79 -59.91
C GLY A 66 5.72 -1.67 -61.02
N SER A 67 5.95 -0.81 -62.01
CA SER A 67 4.92 -0.37 -62.98
C SER A 67 5.30 -0.66 -64.43
N SER A 68 4.30 -1.03 -65.26
CA SER A 68 4.27 -0.90 -66.74
C SER A 68 5.39 -1.63 -67.55
N SER A 69 5.20 -2.07 -68.79
CA SER A 69 4.22 -1.75 -69.85
C SER A 69 3.99 -2.95 -70.79
N GLY A 70 2.80 -3.05 -71.39
CA GLY A 70 2.34 -4.30 -72.03
C GLY A 70 2.72 -4.55 -73.51
N SER A 71 1.99 -5.51 -74.09
CA SER A 71 1.74 -5.63 -75.54
C SER A 71 0.41 -6.39 -75.79
N GLN A 72 -0.03 -6.44 -77.04
CA GLN A 72 -1.36 -6.87 -77.53
C GLN A 72 -1.39 -8.41 -77.82
N ASN A 73 -2.45 -9.11 -78.29
CA ASN A 73 -3.77 -8.83 -78.91
C ASN A 73 -4.63 -10.15 -78.86
N GLN A 74 -5.87 -10.40 -79.35
CA GLN A 74 -6.96 -9.68 -80.05
C GLN A 74 -8.27 -10.52 -80.02
N GLN A 75 -9.47 -9.96 -79.76
CA GLN A 75 -10.75 -10.51 -80.29
C GLN A 75 -11.91 -9.45 -80.21
N PRO A 76 -12.95 -9.45 -81.08
CA PRO A 76 -13.78 -8.25 -81.37
C PRO A 76 -15.21 -8.20 -80.80
N THR A 77 -15.88 -7.05 -81.01
CA THR A 77 -17.21 -6.61 -80.55
C THR A 77 -18.41 -6.97 -81.45
N VAL A 78 -19.60 -7.14 -80.86
CA VAL A 78 -20.94 -7.05 -81.52
C VAL A 78 -21.95 -6.35 -80.57
N PRO A 79 -22.97 -5.57 -81.02
CA PRO A 79 -23.77 -4.67 -80.16
C PRO A 79 -25.16 -5.17 -79.69
N LEU A 80 -25.83 -4.34 -78.87
CA LEU A 80 -27.14 -4.54 -78.22
C LEU A 80 -28.38 -4.38 -79.13
N VAL A 81 -29.43 -5.20 -78.90
CA VAL A 81 -30.84 -4.95 -79.28
C VAL A 81 -31.79 -5.57 -78.21
N PRO A 82 -32.90 -4.93 -77.77
CA PRO A 82 -33.75 -5.40 -76.66
C PRO A 82 -35.14 -5.94 -77.08
N HIS A 83 -35.76 -6.85 -76.29
CA HIS A 83 -37.18 -7.23 -76.45
C HIS A 83 -37.96 -7.61 -75.16
N THR A 84 -38.98 -6.80 -74.87
CA THR A 84 -40.33 -7.06 -74.28
C THR A 84 -40.69 -8.37 -73.54
N THR A 85 -41.01 -8.20 -72.24
CA THR A 85 -42.12 -8.76 -71.43
C THR A 85 -42.98 -9.96 -71.90
N ARG A 86 -43.22 -10.91 -70.97
CA ARG A 86 -44.44 -11.75 -70.87
C ARG A 86 -44.82 -11.96 -69.37
N PRO A 87 -46.10 -12.00 -68.96
CA PRO A 87 -46.51 -11.92 -67.53
C PRO A 87 -47.08 -13.23 -66.92
N ASP A 88 -47.55 -13.09 -65.66
CA ASP A 88 -48.51 -13.96 -64.91
C ASP A 88 -47.93 -15.21 -64.19
N PRO A 89 -48.53 -15.78 -63.11
CA PRO A 89 -49.69 -15.32 -62.30
C PRO A 89 -49.48 -15.23 -60.77
N ARG A 90 -50.57 -14.83 -60.10
CA ARG A 90 -50.98 -15.07 -58.68
C ARG A 90 -50.73 -13.93 -57.68
N ALA A 91 -51.81 -13.22 -57.36
CA ALA A 91 -51.86 -12.21 -56.30
C ALA A 91 -52.08 -12.84 -54.90
N THR A 92 -51.35 -12.31 -53.92
CA THR A 92 -51.75 -12.25 -52.50
C THR A 92 -51.19 -10.94 -51.93
N PRO A 93 -52.01 -10.00 -51.44
CA PRO A 93 -51.48 -8.81 -50.77
C PRO A 93 -50.93 -9.17 -49.39
N THR A 94 -49.65 -8.88 -49.14
CA THR A 94 -49.08 -8.93 -47.80
C THR A 94 -49.73 -7.85 -46.93
N PRO A 95 -50.14 -8.15 -45.67
CA PRO A 95 -50.69 -7.11 -44.79
C PRO A 95 -49.63 -6.03 -44.49
N SER A 96 -50.05 -4.76 -44.50
CA SER A 96 -49.21 -3.66 -44.02
C SER A 96 -48.90 -3.88 -42.54
N PRO A 97 -47.66 -3.68 -42.07
CA PRO A 97 -47.37 -3.65 -40.65
C PRO A 97 -48.14 -2.51 -39.98
N GLU A 98 -48.63 -2.77 -38.77
CA GLU A 98 -49.33 -1.80 -37.93
C GLU A 98 -48.32 -0.79 -37.35
N LEU A 99 -48.67 0.50 -37.37
CA LEU A 99 -47.77 1.56 -36.89
C LEU A 99 -47.73 1.58 -35.36
N THR A 100 -46.79 0.84 -34.78
CA THR A 100 -46.49 0.91 -33.35
C THR A 100 -46.04 2.32 -32.98
N LEU A 101 -46.85 3.01 -32.17
CA LEU A 101 -46.50 4.34 -31.64
C LEU A 101 -45.27 4.22 -30.71
N PRO A 102 -44.36 5.22 -30.70
CA PRO A 102 -43.23 5.22 -29.80
C PRO A 102 -43.70 5.28 -28.34
N PRO A 103 -43.00 4.60 -27.40
CA PRO A 103 -43.37 4.62 -25.99
C PRO A 103 -43.25 6.03 -25.41
N THR A 104 -44.23 6.42 -24.61
CA THR A 104 -44.24 7.70 -23.89
C THR A 104 -42.95 7.85 -23.07
N PRO A 105 -42.24 9.00 -23.13
CA PRO A 105 -41.08 9.23 -22.29
C PRO A 105 -41.40 9.04 -20.81
N ALA A 106 -40.52 8.36 -20.07
CA ALA A 106 -40.63 8.27 -18.63
C ALA A 106 -40.60 9.69 -18.01
N PRO A 107 -41.39 9.96 -16.95
CA PRO A 107 -41.39 11.28 -16.32
C PRO A 107 -40.00 11.60 -15.80
N THR A 108 -39.49 12.79 -16.15
CA THR A 108 -38.18 13.27 -15.67
C THR A 108 -38.16 13.22 -14.14
N PRO A 109 -37.16 12.55 -13.51
CA PRO A 109 -37.07 12.53 -12.06
C PRO A 109 -36.93 13.96 -11.52
N ALA A 110 -37.55 14.21 -10.37
CA ALA A 110 -37.46 15.51 -9.71
C ALA A 110 -35.99 15.89 -9.47
N PRO A 111 -35.62 17.18 -9.59
CA PRO A 111 -34.23 17.61 -9.44
C PRO A 111 -33.71 17.21 -8.06
N THR A 112 -32.61 16.46 -8.03
CA THR A 112 -31.93 16.07 -6.80
C THR A 112 -31.65 17.31 -5.96
N PRO A 113 -31.98 17.33 -4.65
CA PRO A 113 -31.60 18.45 -3.80
C PRO A 113 -30.07 18.64 -3.85
N PRO A 114 -29.58 19.89 -3.76
CA PRO A 114 -28.15 20.15 -3.80
C PRO A 114 -27.42 19.31 -2.73
N PRO A 115 -26.28 18.68 -3.06
CA PRO A 115 -25.59 17.82 -2.10
C PRO A 115 -25.23 18.64 -0.86
N VAL A 116 -25.55 18.09 0.32
CA VAL A 116 -25.21 18.70 1.60
C VAL A 116 -23.70 18.97 1.61
N PRO A 117 -23.25 20.19 1.97
CA PRO A 117 -21.83 20.49 2.11
C PRO A 117 -21.15 19.48 3.01
N PHE A 118 -19.91 19.10 2.68
CA PHE A 118 -19.14 18.22 3.55
C PHE A 118 -18.80 18.93 4.86
N GLU A 119 -18.92 18.22 5.96
CA GLU A 119 -18.48 18.66 7.28
C GLU A 119 -17.46 17.66 7.81
N LEU A 120 -16.24 18.14 8.05
CA LEU A 120 -15.15 17.32 8.59
C LEU A 120 -15.40 17.01 10.06
N LYS A 121 -15.97 15.84 10.35
CA LYS A 121 -16.22 15.37 11.71
C LYS A 121 -14.99 14.70 12.32
N TRP A 122 -14.64 15.11 13.54
CA TRP A 122 -13.62 14.49 14.36
C TRP A 122 -14.24 13.62 15.46
N ILE A 123 -13.62 12.46 15.74
CA ILE A 123 -14.03 11.48 16.77
C ILE A 123 -12.83 11.05 17.63
N GLY A 124 -13.04 10.23 18.66
CA GLY A 124 -11.95 9.65 19.47
C GLY A 124 -10.95 8.86 18.61
N HIS A 125 -9.67 8.87 19.00
CA HIS A 125 -8.63 8.17 18.22
C HIS A 125 -8.80 6.64 18.25
N ASP A 126 -9.50 6.12 19.25
CA ASP A 126 -9.90 4.74 19.47
C ASP A 126 -11.32 4.41 18.98
N GLU A 127 -12.12 5.41 18.62
CA GLU A 127 -13.47 5.24 18.03
C GLU A 127 -13.44 5.01 16.51
N VAL A 128 -12.33 5.36 15.84
CA VAL A 128 -12.17 5.14 14.39
C VAL A 128 -12.11 3.65 14.09
N LYS A 129 -13.03 3.16 13.26
CA LYS A 129 -13.03 1.80 12.71
C LYS A 129 -12.18 1.77 11.43
N PRO A 130 -11.28 0.79 11.25
CA PRO A 130 -10.56 0.62 10.01
C PRO A 130 -11.47 0.08 8.90
N PHE A 131 -11.03 0.27 7.67
CA PHE A 131 -11.51 -0.51 6.52
C PHE A 131 -10.93 -1.92 6.62
N PRO A 132 -11.74 -2.99 6.46
CA PRO A 132 -11.20 -4.32 6.23
C PRO A 132 -10.46 -4.33 4.88
N GLN A 133 -9.39 -5.12 4.75
CA GLN A 133 -8.67 -5.24 3.47
C GLN A 133 -9.58 -5.85 2.39
N PRO A 134 -9.90 -5.15 1.29
CA PRO A 134 -10.72 -5.71 0.22
C PRO A 134 -9.94 -6.74 -0.61
N GLU A 135 -10.66 -7.65 -1.27
CA GLU A 135 -10.07 -8.53 -2.29
C GLU A 135 -9.49 -7.68 -3.45
N PRO A 136 -8.22 -7.91 -3.87
CA PRO A 136 -7.55 -7.03 -4.81
C PRO A 136 -7.99 -7.28 -6.25
N VAL A 137 -8.79 -6.36 -6.82
CA VAL A 137 -9.35 -6.48 -8.17
C VAL A 137 -8.40 -5.94 -9.24
N THR A 138 -7.94 -4.69 -9.11
CA THR A 138 -7.11 -4.03 -10.13
C THR A 138 -5.64 -4.47 -10.07
N ILE A 139 -4.89 -4.18 -11.13
CA ILE A 139 -3.42 -4.33 -11.17
C ILE A 139 -2.78 -3.57 -9.99
N SER A 140 -3.24 -2.35 -9.72
CA SER A 140 -2.81 -1.52 -8.59
C SER A 140 -3.10 -2.16 -7.22
N ASP A 141 -4.28 -2.75 -7.02
CA ASP A 141 -4.62 -3.39 -5.74
C ASP A 141 -3.81 -4.68 -5.54
N LYS A 142 -3.62 -5.47 -6.60
CA LYS A 142 -2.84 -6.72 -6.59
C LYS A 142 -1.38 -6.44 -6.26
N ALA A 143 -0.79 -5.41 -6.87
CA ALA A 143 0.55 -4.94 -6.52
C ALA A 143 0.59 -4.39 -5.07
N GLY A 144 -0.42 -3.60 -4.68
CA GLY A 144 -0.58 -3.08 -3.32
C GLY A 144 -0.55 -4.18 -2.24
N VAL A 145 -1.30 -5.25 -2.43
CA VAL A 145 -1.31 -6.41 -1.51
C VAL A 145 0.00 -7.21 -1.61
N LYS A 146 0.52 -7.46 -2.81
CA LYS A 146 1.75 -8.26 -3.03
C LYS A 146 3.01 -7.65 -2.40
N PHE A 147 3.17 -6.33 -2.46
CA PHE A 147 4.34 -5.62 -1.93
C PHE A 147 4.10 -5.00 -0.55
N LYS A 148 3.00 -5.38 0.13
CA LYS A 148 2.62 -4.83 1.44
C LYS A 148 3.77 -4.98 2.44
N PRO A 149 4.23 -3.89 3.09
CA PRO A 149 5.35 -3.94 4.03
C PRO A 149 4.96 -4.50 5.40
N GLN A 150 5.96 -5.03 6.11
CA GLN A 150 5.88 -5.30 7.54
C GLN A 150 6.37 -4.09 8.31
N ILE A 151 5.70 -3.71 9.41
CA ILE A 151 6.15 -2.63 10.30
C ILE A 151 6.43 -3.14 11.72
N GLN A 152 7.64 -2.86 12.22
CA GLN A 152 8.06 -3.13 13.59
C GLN A 152 7.95 -1.87 14.45
N ILE A 153 7.17 -1.91 15.53
CA ILE A 153 6.91 -0.75 16.40
C ILE A 153 7.88 -0.75 17.60
N ARG A 154 9.10 -0.20 17.40
CA ARG A 154 10.16 -0.23 18.41
C ARG A 154 9.88 0.71 19.59
N THR A 155 9.36 1.90 19.32
CA THR A 155 8.92 2.89 20.33
C THR A 155 7.57 3.50 19.95
N GLY A 156 7.08 4.52 20.64
CA GLY A 156 5.89 5.27 20.22
C GLY A 156 4.60 4.47 20.22
N CYS A 157 3.60 4.99 19.52
CA CYS A 157 2.31 4.34 19.31
C CYS A 157 2.39 3.20 18.28
N ASN A 158 1.44 2.26 18.34
CA ASN A 158 1.11 1.39 17.21
C ASN A 158 0.31 2.17 16.15
N PRO A 159 0.20 1.72 14.89
CA PRO A 159 -0.62 2.39 13.88
C PRO A 159 -2.12 2.27 14.18
N TYR A 160 -2.87 3.34 13.93
CA TYR A 160 -4.34 3.41 14.06
C TYR A 160 -4.95 3.75 12.69
N PRO A 161 -6.23 3.39 12.44
CA PRO A 161 -6.99 4.02 11.37
C PRO A 161 -7.11 5.53 11.64
N ALA A 162 -6.82 6.34 10.63
CA ALA A 162 -6.95 7.80 10.68
C ALA A 162 -8.38 8.27 10.39
N VAL A 163 -9.08 7.53 9.52
CA VAL A 163 -10.42 7.84 9.02
C VAL A 163 -11.22 6.56 8.82
N ASN A 164 -12.53 6.62 8.99
CA ASN A 164 -13.46 5.51 8.72
C ASN A 164 -14.24 5.68 7.40
N GLU A 165 -15.11 4.72 7.07
CA GLU A 165 -15.93 4.72 5.85
C GLU A 165 -16.84 5.96 5.68
N PHE A 166 -17.25 6.59 6.77
CA PHE A 166 -18.12 7.77 6.78
C PHE A 166 -17.36 9.08 6.56
N GLY A 167 -16.02 9.06 6.61
CA GLY A 167 -15.17 10.26 6.58
C GLY A 167 -14.90 10.89 7.95
N GLU A 168 -15.19 10.19 9.04
CA GLU A 168 -14.92 10.68 10.40
C GLU A 168 -13.45 10.43 10.76
N VAL A 169 -12.76 11.46 11.26
CA VAL A 169 -11.29 11.46 11.47
C VAL A 169 -10.94 11.34 12.95
N GLY A 170 -9.96 10.49 13.27
CA GLY A 170 -9.51 10.28 14.64
C GLY A 170 -8.72 11.47 15.19
N GLY A 171 -9.26 12.15 16.20
CA GLY A 171 -8.71 13.36 16.82
C GLY A 171 -7.35 13.21 17.50
N GLY A 172 -6.76 12.01 17.52
CA GLY A 172 -5.41 11.76 18.06
C GLY A 172 -5.30 11.94 19.57
N LEU A 173 -4.07 11.97 20.08
CA LEU A 173 -3.74 12.08 21.50
C LEU A 173 -2.90 13.31 21.82
N LYS A 174 -3.01 13.81 23.06
CA LYS A 174 -2.05 14.77 23.61
C LYS A 174 -0.72 14.08 23.90
N THR A 175 0.39 14.82 23.76
CA THR A 175 1.77 14.39 24.08
C THR A 175 2.00 14.07 25.57
N SER A 176 1.01 14.28 26.43
CA SER A 176 1.01 13.90 27.84
C SER A 176 1.20 12.39 28.06
N GLY A 177 1.83 12.05 29.20
CA GLY A 177 2.04 10.66 29.62
C GLY A 177 3.12 9.92 28.83
N LYS A 178 3.18 8.60 28.98
CA LYS A 178 4.19 7.75 28.31
C LYS A 178 4.07 7.85 26.78
N SER A 179 5.19 7.65 26.07
CA SER A 179 5.28 7.63 24.61
C SER A 179 4.21 6.71 23.95
N ARG A 180 4.16 5.42 24.33
CA ARG A 180 3.14 4.44 23.93
C ARG A 180 1.81 4.53 24.73
N GLY A 181 1.68 5.53 25.62
CA GLY A 181 0.53 5.67 26.51
C GLY A 181 -0.77 5.96 25.75
N ASN A 182 -1.79 5.14 25.99
CA ASN A 182 -3.12 5.16 25.36
C ASN A 182 -3.12 4.93 23.84
N CYS A 183 -1.99 4.54 23.25
CA CYS A 183 -1.85 4.24 21.82
C CYS A 183 -1.14 2.91 21.52
N ALA A 184 -1.37 1.90 22.37
CA ALA A 184 -0.77 0.56 22.23
C ALA A 184 -1.52 -0.36 21.24
N GLY A 185 -2.58 0.13 20.58
CA GLY A 185 -3.44 -0.61 19.64
C GLY A 185 -4.91 -0.24 19.83
N SER A 186 -5.67 -0.07 18.74
CA SER A 186 -7.11 0.24 18.85
C SER A 186 -7.91 -1.01 19.23
N GLY A 187 -9.02 -0.82 19.96
CA GLY A 187 -10.04 -1.86 20.12
C GLY A 187 -10.70 -2.27 18.79
N HIS A 188 -10.52 -1.46 17.74
CA HIS A 188 -10.97 -1.74 16.37
C HIS A 188 -9.85 -2.26 15.44
N GLY A 189 -8.62 -2.47 15.93
CA GLY A 189 -7.51 -3.00 15.12
C GLY A 189 -6.49 -1.94 14.68
N SER A 190 -6.02 -2.02 13.43
CA SER A 190 -4.94 -1.22 12.86
C SER A 190 -5.06 -1.13 11.33
N GLN A 191 -4.40 -0.17 10.69
CA GLN A 191 -4.52 0.09 9.25
C GLN A 191 -3.15 0.43 8.62
N VAL A 192 -2.98 0.09 7.35
CA VAL A 192 -2.02 0.74 6.44
C VAL A 192 -2.75 1.27 5.20
N TYR A 193 -2.39 2.47 4.75
CA TYR A 193 -3.02 3.15 3.60
C TYR A 193 -2.10 3.09 2.37
N GLY A 194 -2.61 2.58 1.25
CA GLY A 194 -1.83 2.43 0.02
C GLY A 194 -2.17 3.46 -1.06
N ARG A 195 -1.19 3.95 -1.81
CA ARG A 195 -1.42 4.71 -3.06
C ARG A 195 -0.27 4.52 -4.02
N SER A 196 -0.57 4.33 -5.31
CA SER A 196 0.43 3.93 -6.30
C SER A 196 0.28 4.67 -7.63
N THR A 197 1.39 4.83 -8.36
CA THR A 197 1.43 5.48 -9.67
C THR A 197 2.70 5.13 -10.45
N TRP A 198 2.71 5.42 -11.75
CA TRP A 198 3.93 5.44 -12.56
C TRP A 198 4.70 6.73 -12.31
N HIS A 199 6.02 6.62 -12.08
CA HIS A 199 6.95 7.74 -12.00
C HIS A 199 8.25 7.34 -12.68
N ASN A 200 8.71 8.12 -13.68
CA ASN A 200 9.93 7.86 -14.45
C ASN A 200 10.07 6.41 -14.96
N GLN A 201 8.99 5.87 -15.56
CA GLN A 201 8.90 4.49 -16.10
C GLN A 201 9.02 3.35 -15.05
N VAL A 202 8.97 3.69 -13.75
CA VAL A 202 8.96 2.75 -12.62
C VAL A 202 7.65 2.90 -11.85
N TRP A 203 7.13 1.82 -11.28
CA TRP A 203 5.89 1.86 -10.51
C TRP A 203 6.17 2.06 -9.02
N ALA A 204 5.71 3.19 -8.48
CA ALA A 204 5.84 3.54 -7.07
C ALA A 204 4.57 3.12 -6.31
N ILE A 205 4.75 2.47 -5.16
CA ILE A 205 3.67 2.14 -4.20
C ILE A 205 4.04 2.74 -2.85
N MET A 206 3.29 3.75 -2.43
CA MET A 206 3.38 4.36 -1.11
C MET A 206 2.46 3.61 -0.14
N TYR A 207 3.00 3.25 1.03
CA TYR A 207 2.31 2.66 2.16
C TYR A 207 2.46 3.58 3.36
N SER A 208 1.35 4.04 3.93
CA SER A 208 1.32 5.11 4.93
C SER A 208 0.63 4.64 6.21
N TRP A 209 1.16 5.03 7.36
CA TRP A 209 0.64 4.73 8.68
C TRP A 209 0.34 6.02 9.44
N TYR A 210 -0.78 6.01 10.16
CA TYR A 210 -1.16 7.08 11.07
C TYR A 210 -0.94 6.63 12.51
N PHE A 211 -0.43 7.53 13.34
CA PHE A 211 -0.30 7.33 14.78
C PHE A 211 -1.06 8.45 15.53
N PRO A 212 -1.75 8.16 16.66
CA PRO A 212 -2.49 9.19 17.38
C PRO A 212 -1.62 10.35 17.90
N LYS A 213 -0.31 10.12 18.11
CA LYS A 213 0.68 11.13 18.49
C LYS A 213 2.09 10.66 18.13
N ASP A 214 2.97 11.61 17.85
CA ASP A 214 4.39 11.47 18.12
C ASP A 214 4.67 12.01 19.54
N SER A 215 5.41 11.25 20.34
CA SER A 215 5.91 11.74 21.62
C SER A 215 7.16 10.95 22.04
N PRO A 216 8.37 11.49 21.88
CA PRO A 216 9.60 10.84 22.37
C PRO A 216 9.73 10.89 23.90
N SER A 217 9.07 11.86 24.55
CA SER A 217 9.05 12.01 26.02
C SER A 217 7.76 12.75 26.45
N PRO A 218 7.26 12.58 27.68
CA PRO A 218 6.01 13.23 28.12
C PRO A 218 6.04 14.75 27.93
N GLY A 219 5.05 15.27 27.20
CA GLY A 219 4.94 16.69 26.87
C GLY A 219 5.70 17.12 25.61
N MET A 220 6.64 16.31 25.10
CA MET A 220 7.35 16.55 23.83
C MET A 220 6.70 15.80 22.65
N GLY A 221 6.99 16.25 21.43
CA GLY A 221 6.39 15.74 20.18
C GLY A 221 5.13 16.52 19.79
N HIS A 222 4.21 15.88 19.05
CA HIS A 222 2.95 16.47 18.59
C HIS A 222 1.77 15.49 18.64
N ARG A 223 0.55 16.05 18.70
CA ARG A 223 -0.67 15.29 18.37
C ARG A 223 -0.62 14.90 16.89
N HIS A 224 -1.09 13.70 16.57
CA HIS A 224 -1.00 13.06 15.25
C HIS A 224 0.45 12.74 14.85
N ASP A 225 0.60 11.73 14.00
CA ASP A 225 1.79 11.51 13.19
C ASP A 225 1.43 10.74 11.91
N TRP A 226 2.21 10.94 10.85
CA TRP A 226 1.99 10.36 9.52
C TRP A 226 3.34 10.00 8.88
N GLU A 227 3.64 8.71 8.82
CA GLU A 227 4.88 8.14 8.27
C GLU A 227 4.56 7.20 7.11
N HIS A 228 5.49 7.04 6.15
CA HIS A 228 5.26 6.22 4.96
C HIS A 228 6.54 5.64 4.33
N ALA A 229 6.39 4.42 3.82
CA ALA A 229 7.37 3.78 2.95
C ALA A 229 6.92 3.89 1.49
N VAL A 230 7.87 3.97 0.55
CA VAL A 230 7.62 3.85 -0.89
C VAL A 230 8.45 2.70 -1.44
N VAL A 231 7.78 1.69 -2.00
CA VAL A 231 8.38 0.57 -2.73
C VAL A 231 8.33 0.90 -4.22
N PHE A 232 9.45 0.77 -4.91
CA PHE A 232 9.57 1.00 -6.35
C PHE A 232 9.78 -0.35 -7.05
N ILE A 233 8.88 -0.71 -7.98
CA ILE A 233 8.94 -1.95 -8.76
C ILE A 233 8.99 -1.69 -10.26
N ASP A 234 9.49 -2.64 -11.04
CA ASP A 234 9.61 -2.54 -12.50
C ASP A 234 8.26 -2.35 -13.22
N ASN A 235 7.31 -3.29 -13.07
CA ASN A 235 5.99 -3.19 -13.69
C ASN A 235 4.97 -4.02 -12.89
N PRO A 236 3.85 -3.45 -12.41
CA PRO A 236 2.84 -4.19 -11.64
C PRO A 236 2.07 -5.23 -12.48
N ASP A 237 2.09 -5.13 -13.81
CA ASP A 237 1.33 -5.98 -14.74
C ASP A 237 2.21 -7.08 -15.38
N VAL A 238 3.12 -7.67 -14.59
CA VAL A 238 3.85 -8.90 -14.95
C VAL A 238 3.71 -9.96 -13.84
N PRO A 239 3.92 -11.26 -14.11
CA PRO A 239 3.73 -12.31 -13.10
C PRO A 239 4.62 -12.14 -11.85
N GLU A 240 5.87 -11.73 -12.06
CA GLU A 240 6.87 -11.52 -11.01
C GLU A 240 7.50 -10.13 -11.13
N PRO A 241 6.82 -9.07 -10.65
CA PRO A 241 7.40 -7.74 -10.56
C PRO A 241 8.55 -7.74 -9.54
N LYS A 242 9.57 -6.94 -9.79
CA LYS A 242 10.81 -6.88 -9.00
C LYS A 242 10.92 -5.56 -8.28
N ILE A 243 11.26 -5.61 -7.00
CA ILE A 243 11.63 -4.42 -6.23
C ILE A 243 12.95 -3.89 -6.78
N LEU A 244 12.92 -2.71 -7.39
CA LEU A 244 14.08 -2.00 -7.90
C LEU A 244 14.70 -1.10 -6.83
N GLY A 245 13.88 -0.54 -5.93
CA GLY A 245 14.33 0.34 -4.87
C GLY A 245 13.26 0.60 -3.81
N CYS A 246 13.64 1.25 -2.72
CA CYS A 246 12.74 1.60 -1.64
C CYS A 246 13.22 2.83 -0.89
N SER A 247 12.27 3.58 -0.35
CA SER A 247 12.54 4.74 0.49
C SER A 247 11.60 4.76 1.68
N VAL A 248 12.08 5.19 2.84
CA VAL A 248 11.27 5.38 4.05
C VAL A 248 11.38 6.82 4.52
N SER A 249 10.26 7.40 4.97
CA SER A 249 10.24 8.75 5.54
C SER A 249 11.14 8.83 6.77
N SER A 250 11.80 9.98 6.91
CA SER A 250 12.61 10.28 8.10
C SER A 250 12.60 11.79 8.30
N HIS A 251 11.70 12.23 9.17
CA HIS A 251 11.40 13.64 9.42
C HIS A 251 11.07 14.37 8.08
N ASP A 252 11.70 15.50 7.78
CA ASP A 252 11.46 16.27 6.54
C ASP A 252 11.91 15.55 5.25
N GLY A 253 12.64 14.43 5.35
CA GLY A 253 13.31 13.76 4.23
C GLY A 253 13.01 12.26 4.11
N TYR A 254 13.95 11.55 3.48
CA TYR A 254 13.86 10.12 3.22
C TYR A 254 15.23 9.44 3.39
N LYS A 255 15.22 8.22 3.94
CA LYS A 255 16.30 7.25 3.73
C LYS A 255 15.98 6.48 2.45
N LYS A 256 16.88 6.54 1.47
CA LYS A 256 16.67 6.04 0.09
C LYS A 256 17.61 4.89 -0.22
N TYR A 257 17.12 3.88 -0.93
CA TYR A 257 17.89 2.68 -1.27
C TYR A 257 17.60 2.19 -2.69
N ASN A 258 18.67 1.98 -3.45
CA ASN A 258 18.66 1.47 -4.82
C ASN A 258 19.93 0.62 -5.03
N PRO A 259 19.83 -0.73 -5.09
CA PRO A 259 18.65 -1.52 -4.74
C PRO A 259 18.32 -1.45 -3.23
N CYS A 260 17.16 -1.98 -2.84
CA CYS A 260 16.91 -2.28 -1.43
C CYS A 260 17.97 -3.27 -0.88
N PRO A 261 18.49 -3.07 0.35
CA PRO A 261 19.38 -4.06 0.96
C PRO A 261 18.65 -5.41 1.11
N PRO A 262 19.20 -6.54 0.64
CA PRO A 262 18.46 -7.82 0.64
C PRO A 262 17.93 -8.25 2.01
N TRP A 263 18.61 -7.87 3.10
CA TRP A 263 18.19 -8.17 4.47
C TRP A 263 16.95 -7.40 4.95
N VAL A 264 16.53 -6.32 4.27
CA VAL A 264 15.30 -5.57 4.59
C VAL A 264 14.07 -6.10 3.85
N ILE A 265 14.22 -7.08 2.96
CA ILE A 265 13.12 -7.71 2.23
C ILE A 265 12.81 -9.08 2.85
N ASP A 266 11.53 -9.43 2.90
CA ASP A 266 11.03 -10.75 3.26
C ASP A 266 10.00 -11.20 2.21
N GLY A 267 10.40 -12.12 1.33
CA GLY A 267 9.66 -12.45 0.11
C GLY A 267 9.52 -11.23 -0.81
N THR A 268 8.35 -10.60 -0.80
CA THR A 268 8.06 -9.33 -1.49
C THR A 268 7.73 -8.16 -0.55
N SER A 269 7.75 -8.38 0.78
CA SER A 269 7.47 -7.35 1.78
C SER A 269 8.74 -6.61 2.20
N LEU A 270 8.71 -5.27 2.12
CA LEU A 270 9.71 -4.43 2.78
C LEU A 270 9.48 -4.42 4.30
N LYS A 271 10.54 -4.63 5.08
CA LYS A 271 10.52 -4.54 6.54
C LYS A 271 10.97 -3.15 6.99
N VAL A 272 10.05 -2.41 7.60
CA VAL A 272 10.31 -1.08 8.16
C VAL A 272 10.11 -1.08 9.68
N ARG A 273 10.72 -0.10 10.35
CA ARG A 273 10.67 0.07 11.80
C ARG A 273 10.29 1.50 12.15
N TYR A 274 9.21 1.67 12.91
CA TYR A 274 8.88 2.93 13.56
C TYR A 274 9.66 3.03 14.89
N LYS A 275 10.49 4.07 15.01
CA LYS A 275 11.33 4.35 16.19
C LYS A 275 11.36 5.85 16.44
N HIS A 276 11.91 6.27 17.57
CA HIS A 276 12.54 7.59 17.71
C HIS A 276 14.00 7.39 18.13
N SER A 277 14.73 8.49 18.27
CA SER A 277 16.10 8.48 18.80
C SER A 277 16.33 9.77 19.58
N TRP A 278 16.21 9.68 20.92
CA TRP A 278 16.20 10.84 21.81
C TRP A 278 17.41 11.78 21.56
N PRO A 279 17.21 13.10 21.49
CA PRO A 279 15.98 13.86 21.82
C PRO A 279 14.97 13.96 20.68
N ILE A 280 15.26 13.38 19.51
CA ILE A 280 14.45 13.54 18.29
C ILE A 280 13.12 12.78 18.41
N ASN A 281 12.12 13.33 17.73
CA ASN A 281 10.83 12.75 17.35
C ASN A 281 10.96 11.40 16.60
N HIS A 282 9.84 10.78 16.26
CA HIS A 282 9.83 9.51 15.54
C HIS A 282 10.23 9.65 14.06
N ASP A 283 10.61 8.52 13.48
CA ASP A 283 10.91 8.29 12.07
C ASP A 283 10.70 6.80 11.71
N LEU A 284 10.55 6.53 10.41
CA LEU A 284 10.79 5.19 9.88
C LEU A 284 12.28 4.92 9.63
N ASP A 285 12.64 3.66 9.79
CA ASP A 285 13.89 3.09 9.31
C ASP A 285 13.64 1.79 8.56
N THR A 286 14.62 1.30 7.81
CA THR A 286 14.61 -0.09 7.34
C THR A 286 15.12 -1.03 8.43
N THR A 287 14.74 -2.31 8.38
CA THR A 287 15.11 -3.26 9.45
C THR A 287 15.29 -4.69 8.96
N GLY A 288 16.20 -5.43 9.61
CA GLY A 288 16.33 -6.87 9.43
C GLY A 288 15.26 -7.66 10.17
N ASP A 289 14.85 -7.17 11.34
CA ASP A 289 13.79 -7.74 12.18
C ASP A 289 12.45 -7.82 11.43
N GLY A 290 11.71 -8.91 11.65
CA GLY A 290 10.31 -8.99 11.19
C GLY A 290 9.40 -7.99 11.91
N GLY A 291 8.35 -7.57 11.21
CA GLY A 291 7.29 -6.71 11.74
C GLY A 291 5.92 -7.38 11.72
N ILE A 292 4.87 -6.58 11.86
CA ILE A 292 3.48 -7.03 11.65
C ILE A 292 2.87 -6.38 10.40
N PHE A 293 1.96 -7.10 9.76
CA PHE A 293 1.08 -6.54 8.73
C PHE A 293 -0.16 -5.88 9.37
N GLN A 294 -0.79 -4.98 8.61
CA GLN A 294 -2.10 -4.40 8.90
C GLN A 294 -3.03 -4.65 7.71
N ASP A 295 -4.33 -4.43 7.88
CA ASP A 295 -5.27 -4.38 6.77
C ASP A 295 -4.94 -3.17 5.87
N LEU A 296 -4.79 -3.45 4.58
CA LEU A 296 -4.47 -2.46 3.56
C LEU A 296 -5.77 -1.92 2.94
N ILE A 297 -5.88 -0.60 2.87
CA ILE A 297 -6.87 0.06 2.03
C ILE A 297 -6.16 0.96 1.02
N MET A 298 -6.37 0.71 -0.29
CA MET A 298 -5.82 1.55 -1.35
C MET A 298 -6.64 2.84 -1.49
N TRP A 299 -6.02 3.94 -1.93
CA TRP A 299 -6.70 5.22 -2.15
C TRP A 299 -7.88 5.11 -3.13
N GLY A 300 -7.78 4.23 -4.14
CA GLY A 300 -8.88 3.94 -5.07
C GLY A 300 -10.03 3.10 -4.48
N GLN A 301 -9.83 2.47 -3.32
CA GLN A 301 -10.81 1.63 -2.62
C GLN A 301 -11.52 2.36 -1.46
N MET A 302 -11.00 3.50 -1.00
CA MET A 302 -11.65 4.32 0.03
C MET A 302 -12.88 5.05 -0.51
N THR A 303 -13.87 5.27 0.37
CA THR A 303 -15.06 6.08 0.05
C THR A 303 -14.70 7.53 -0.28
N ASP A 304 -15.55 8.21 -1.04
CA ASP A 304 -15.37 9.63 -1.36
C ASP A 304 -15.32 10.50 -0.09
N ASN A 305 -16.09 10.15 0.94
CA ASN A 305 -16.02 10.82 2.23
C ASN A 305 -14.65 10.65 2.90
N ALA A 306 -14.09 9.44 2.91
CA ALA A 306 -12.77 9.19 3.51
C ALA A 306 -11.63 9.86 2.74
N ARG A 307 -11.67 9.85 1.40
CA ARG A 307 -10.71 10.59 0.56
C ARG A 307 -10.79 12.10 0.79
N ARG A 308 -12.00 12.65 0.80
CA ARG A 308 -12.27 14.07 1.06
C ARG A 308 -11.80 14.49 2.45
N ALA A 309 -12.12 13.69 3.47
CA ALA A 309 -11.62 13.89 4.83
C ALA A 309 -10.08 13.91 4.91
N LEU A 310 -9.39 13.00 4.23
CA LEU A 310 -7.92 12.95 4.19
C LEU A 310 -7.27 14.05 3.32
N ASN A 311 -8.02 14.70 2.45
CA ASN A 311 -7.61 15.90 1.73
C ASN A 311 -7.80 17.18 2.56
N GLU A 312 -8.86 17.25 3.39
CA GLU A 312 -9.23 18.45 4.14
C GLU A 312 -8.72 18.48 5.60
N ALA A 313 -8.42 17.34 6.20
CA ALA A 313 -8.04 17.24 7.61
C ALA A 313 -6.66 17.85 7.91
N ASN A 314 -6.66 18.93 8.70
CA ASN A 314 -5.44 19.50 9.26
C ASN A 314 -4.97 18.70 10.48
N PHE A 315 -4.00 17.79 10.26
CA PHE A 315 -3.34 17.01 11.32
C PHE A 315 -2.20 17.77 12.05
N GLY A 316 -2.16 19.11 11.94
CA GLY A 316 -1.22 19.97 12.67
C GLY A 316 0.22 19.86 12.15
N SER A 317 1.09 19.22 12.93
CA SER A 317 2.49 18.96 12.53
C SER A 317 2.59 17.79 11.54
N ALA A 318 1.66 16.82 11.62
CA ALA A 318 1.63 15.67 10.73
C ALA A 318 0.94 16.03 9.41
N ASN A 319 1.40 15.42 8.31
CA ASN A 319 0.91 15.70 6.95
C ASN A 319 0.59 14.39 6.22
N THR A 320 -0.68 14.18 5.85
CA THR A 320 -1.13 12.96 5.17
C THR A 320 -0.42 12.79 3.81
N PRO A 321 0.50 11.82 3.66
CA PRO A 321 1.48 11.84 2.57
C PRO A 321 0.91 11.34 1.25
N MET A 322 -0.14 10.52 1.31
CA MET A 322 -0.83 9.91 0.17
C MET A 322 -2.12 10.65 -0.27
N ASN A 323 -2.42 11.82 0.30
CA ASN A 323 -3.55 12.63 -0.12
C ASN A 323 -3.27 13.34 -1.47
N ASP A 324 -4.29 13.93 -2.10
CA ASP A 324 -4.17 14.44 -3.48
C ASP A 324 -3.19 15.61 -3.62
N GLY A 325 -3.01 16.43 -2.58
CA GLY A 325 -2.05 17.54 -2.58
C GLY A 325 -0.60 17.10 -2.37
N ASN A 326 -0.36 16.05 -1.58
CA ASN A 326 0.98 15.63 -1.18
C ASN A 326 1.58 14.51 -2.05
N PHE A 327 0.76 13.58 -2.54
CA PHE A 327 1.22 12.28 -3.04
C PHE A 327 2.31 12.36 -4.11
N TYR A 328 2.11 13.14 -5.18
CA TYR A 328 3.06 13.21 -6.29
C TYR A 328 4.40 13.84 -5.89
N SER A 329 4.40 14.93 -5.12
CA SER A 329 5.65 15.53 -4.61
C SER A 329 6.34 14.64 -3.57
N LYS A 330 5.57 13.87 -2.78
CA LYS A 330 6.15 12.87 -1.87
C LYS A 330 6.79 11.70 -2.63
N VAL A 331 6.23 11.23 -3.75
CA VAL A 331 6.84 10.21 -4.64
C VAL A 331 8.10 10.74 -5.34
N GLU A 332 8.06 11.95 -5.89
CA GLU A 332 9.23 12.63 -6.48
C GLU A 332 10.36 12.76 -5.46
N LYS A 333 10.06 13.29 -4.26
CA LYS A 333 11.05 13.46 -3.19
C LYS A 333 11.58 12.12 -2.66
N SER A 334 10.81 11.03 -2.75
CA SER A 334 11.27 9.70 -2.31
C SER A 334 12.07 8.93 -3.37
N TRP A 335 12.09 9.39 -4.63
CA TRP A 335 12.78 8.74 -5.76
C TRP A 335 14.26 8.39 -5.46
N PRO A 336 14.68 7.11 -5.56
CA PRO A 336 16.01 6.65 -5.14
C PRO A 336 17.01 6.37 -6.29
N PHE A 337 16.69 6.75 -7.53
CA PHE A 337 17.52 6.48 -8.73
C PHE A 337 18.16 7.76 -9.30
#